data_AF-A1S6F3-F1
#
_entry.id   AF-A1S6F3-F1
#
_cell.length_a   1.000
_cell.length_b   1.000
_cell.length_c   1.000
_cell.angle_alpha   90.00
_cell.angle_beta   90.00
_cell.angle_gamma   90.00
#
_symmetry.space_group_name_H-M   'P 1'
#
loop_
_entity.id
_entity.type
_entity.pdbx_description
1 polymer ?
#
loop_
_entity_poly.entity_id
_entity_poly.type
_entity_poly.pdbx_seq_one_letter_code
_entity_poly.pdbx_strand_id
1 'polypeptide(L)'
;MQKAFSVKNLMLTGLFSLATLSVAHATSPAHPDGVNQNMITAQHFTSADYQAQEASKMFPAPAAGMVQHILTLPALENEGNYMVEVQIGQTKLVDCNKHGLRGELQTRDLQGWGYNYYEVTEIGEGPSTMMACFDKAKTEAFVRIPGDYKFAYNSKLPMVFYIPEGAELKYRVWRADTVFNTSKN
;
A
#
# COMPACT_ATOMS: atom_id res chain seq x y z
N MET A 1 51.67 3.72 -44.80
CA MET A 1 52.85 3.72 -43.93
C MET A 1 53.27 5.16 -43.67
N GLN A 2 53.00 5.70 -42.48
CA GLN A 2 53.66 6.90 -41.97
C GLN A 2 53.44 6.94 -40.46
N LYS A 3 54.49 6.57 -39.71
CA LYS A 3 54.55 6.72 -38.25
C LYS A 3 54.92 8.17 -37.95
N ALA A 4 54.04 8.88 -37.26
CA ALA A 4 54.29 10.24 -36.79
C ALA A 4 55.06 10.22 -35.46
N PHE A 5 55.83 11.28 -35.29
CA PHE A 5 56.94 11.47 -34.37
C PHE A 5 56.55 11.64 -32.90
N SER A 6 57.50 11.23 -32.06
CA SER A 6 57.62 11.50 -30.63
C SER A 6 57.77 12.99 -30.31
N VAL A 7 57.03 13.48 -29.32
CA VAL A 7 57.33 14.73 -28.60
C VAL A 7 57.27 14.44 -27.11
N LYS A 8 58.44 14.44 -26.46
CA LYS A 8 58.60 14.56 -25.02
C LYS A 8 58.37 16.02 -24.64
N ASN A 9 57.45 16.30 -23.73
CA ASN A 9 57.39 17.59 -23.05
C ASN A 9 57.28 17.40 -21.52
N LEU A 10 58.41 17.72 -20.89
CA LEU A 10 58.61 18.48 -19.65
C LEU A 10 57.49 18.40 -18.58
N MET A 11 57.78 17.65 -17.52
CA MET A 11 57.04 17.73 -16.25
C MET A 11 57.31 19.08 -15.57
N LEU A 12 56.24 19.85 -15.32
CA LEU A 12 56.26 20.98 -14.39
C LEU A 12 55.33 20.62 -13.22
N THR A 13 55.92 20.35 -12.07
CA THR A 13 55.23 20.04 -10.81
C THR A 13 54.65 21.32 -10.22
N GLY A 14 53.35 21.54 -10.40
CA GLY A 14 52.58 22.55 -9.67
C GLY A 14 51.70 21.90 -8.61
N LEU A 15 52.06 22.03 -7.33
CA LEU A 15 51.16 21.72 -6.22
C LEU A 15 50.12 22.85 -6.10
N PHE A 16 48.88 22.57 -6.48
CA PHE A 16 47.71 23.37 -6.08
C PHE A 16 46.90 22.55 -5.07
N SER A 17 46.94 22.97 -3.80
CA SER A 17 46.12 22.40 -2.73
C SER A 17 44.65 22.83 -2.94
N LEU A 18 43.84 21.95 -3.53
CA LEU A 18 42.39 22.08 -3.54
C LEU A 18 41.86 21.76 -2.14
N ALA A 19 41.48 22.77 -1.37
CA ALA A 19 40.60 22.59 -0.22
C ALA A 19 39.17 22.41 -0.74
N THR A 20 38.75 21.17 -0.95
CA THR A 20 37.34 20.85 -1.24
C THR A 20 36.54 21.00 0.05
N LEU A 21 35.75 22.07 0.15
CA LEU A 21 34.66 22.17 1.11
C LEU A 21 33.61 21.11 0.73
N SER A 22 33.73 19.93 1.33
CA SER A 22 32.67 18.94 1.33
C SER A 22 31.49 19.52 2.08
N VAL A 23 30.52 20.09 1.37
CA VAL A 23 29.19 20.35 1.92
C VAL A 23 28.57 18.98 2.14
N ALA A 24 28.72 18.46 3.36
CA ALA A 24 28.01 17.29 3.81
C ALA A 24 26.51 17.61 3.76
N HIS A 25 25.87 17.24 2.65
CA HIS A 25 24.44 17.05 2.67
C HIS A 25 24.20 15.91 3.65
N ALA A 26 23.61 16.22 4.80
CA ALA A 26 23.01 15.20 5.65
C ALA A 26 21.81 14.61 4.90
N THR A 27 22.09 13.76 3.91
CA THR A 27 21.12 12.77 3.47
C THR A 27 21.07 11.77 4.61
N SER A 28 19.98 11.78 5.37
CA SER A 28 19.67 10.70 6.31
C SER A 28 20.01 9.37 5.64
N PRO A 29 20.66 8.42 6.33
CA PRO A 29 20.84 7.08 5.78
C PRO A 29 19.46 6.59 5.32
N ALA A 30 19.37 6.08 4.09
CA ALA A 30 18.21 5.31 3.68
C ALA A 30 18.06 4.18 4.71
N HIS A 31 17.00 4.24 5.50
CA HIS A 31 16.65 3.26 6.52
C HIS A 31 16.55 1.88 5.84
N PRO A 32 17.48 0.93 6.06
CA PRO A 32 17.52 -0.32 5.33
C PRO A 32 16.61 -1.33 6.03
N ASP A 33 15.31 -1.17 5.86
CA ASP A 33 14.33 -1.93 6.62
C ASP A 33 13.46 -2.72 5.65
N GLY A 34 13.58 -4.04 5.74
CA GLY A 34 13.03 -5.06 4.83
C GLY A 34 11.51 -5.15 4.71
N VAL A 35 10.78 -4.03 4.83
CA VAL A 35 9.38 -3.92 4.43
C VAL A 35 9.35 -3.39 3.00
N ASN A 36 9.55 -4.28 2.03
CA ASN A 36 9.20 -3.97 0.65
C ASN A 36 7.67 -3.92 0.57
N GLN A 37 7.10 -2.75 0.26
CA GLN A 37 5.64 -2.55 0.14
C GLN A 37 4.98 -3.50 -0.88
N ASN A 38 5.78 -4.19 -1.72
CA ASN A 38 5.36 -5.15 -2.73
C ASN A 38 5.43 -6.62 -2.26
N MET A 39 5.51 -6.89 -0.96
CA MET A 39 5.64 -8.26 -0.44
C MET A 39 4.32 -9.04 -0.38
N ILE A 40 3.17 -8.35 -0.30
CA ILE A 40 1.85 -8.99 -0.33
C ILE A 40 1.47 -9.29 -1.78
N THR A 41 1.14 -10.55 -2.05
CA THR A 41 0.58 -10.94 -3.34
C THR A 41 -0.92 -10.70 -3.32
N ALA A 42 -1.40 -9.81 -4.19
CA ALA A 42 -2.82 -9.52 -4.34
C ALA A 42 -3.38 -10.19 -5.60
N GLN A 43 -4.53 -10.85 -5.46
CA GLN A 43 -5.33 -11.34 -6.57
C GLN A 43 -6.75 -10.80 -6.45
N HIS A 44 -7.46 -10.74 -7.56
CA HIS A 44 -8.89 -10.46 -7.54
C HIS A 44 -9.63 -11.30 -8.57
N PHE A 45 -10.90 -11.58 -8.29
CA PHE A 45 -11.77 -12.38 -9.12
C PHE A 45 -13.17 -11.78 -9.11
N THR A 46 -13.81 -11.73 -10.26
CA THR A 46 -15.24 -11.45 -10.43
C THR A 46 -16.01 -12.78 -10.51
N SER A 47 -17.34 -12.72 -10.52
CA SER A 47 -18.15 -13.93 -10.76
C SER A 47 -17.92 -14.56 -12.14
N ALA A 48 -17.44 -13.78 -13.13
CA ALA A 48 -17.28 -14.24 -14.51
C ALA A 48 -15.95 -14.97 -14.78
N ASP A 49 -14.89 -14.65 -14.04
CA ASP A 49 -13.53 -15.18 -14.23
C ASP A 49 -13.00 -15.92 -12.99
N TYR A 50 -13.86 -16.20 -12.00
CA TYR A 50 -13.49 -16.88 -10.76
C TYR A 50 -12.69 -18.17 -10.98
N GLN A 51 -11.52 -18.23 -10.35
CA GLN A 51 -10.68 -19.42 -10.30
C GLN A 51 -10.47 -19.81 -8.84
N ALA A 52 -10.92 -21.00 -8.46
CA ALA A 52 -10.69 -21.51 -7.10
C ALA A 52 -9.18 -21.64 -6.84
N GLN A 53 -8.67 -20.89 -5.87
CA GLN A 53 -7.28 -21.00 -5.40
C GLN A 53 -7.23 -22.01 -4.26
N GLU A 54 -6.26 -22.92 -4.26
CA GLU A 54 -6.15 -23.94 -3.21
C GLU A 54 -6.14 -23.36 -1.79
N ALA A 55 -5.47 -22.22 -1.59
CA ALA A 55 -5.36 -21.55 -0.31
C ALA A 55 -6.64 -20.82 0.15
N SER A 56 -7.59 -20.56 -0.77
CA SER A 56 -8.82 -19.81 -0.47
C SER A 56 -10.10 -20.49 -0.97
N LYS A 57 -10.03 -21.75 -1.42
CA LYS A 57 -11.18 -22.49 -1.99
C LYS A 57 -12.33 -22.72 -1.02
N MET A 58 -12.09 -22.56 0.28
CA MET A 58 -13.14 -22.65 1.30
C MET A 58 -14.01 -21.38 1.38
N PHE A 59 -13.52 -20.24 0.87
CA PHE A 59 -14.30 -19.02 0.79
C PHE A 59 -15.25 -19.08 -0.40
N PRO A 60 -16.46 -18.51 -0.30
CA PRO A 60 -17.45 -18.56 -1.39
C PRO A 60 -16.93 -17.84 -2.64
N ALA A 61 -17.38 -18.26 -3.82
CA ALA A 61 -17.14 -17.49 -5.04
C ALA A 61 -17.82 -16.10 -4.94
N PRO A 62 -17.26 -15.05 -5.56
CA PRO A 62 -17.89 -13.73 -5.60
C PRO A 62 -19.26 -13.80 -6.32
N ALA A 63 -20.27 -13.17 -5.73
CA ALA A 63 -21.56 -12.97 -6.36
C ALA A 63 -21.48 -11.99 -7.54
N ALA A 64 -22.50 -11.97 -8.40
CA ALA A 64 -22.57 -10.99 -9.49
C ALA A 64 -22.55 -9.55 -8.95
N GLY A 65 -21.74 -8.68 -9.57
CA GLY A 65 -21.54 -7.29 -9.13
C GLY A 65 -20.60 -7.12 -7.93
N MET A 66 -20.00 -8.21 -7.43
CA MET A 66 -18.98 -8.20 -6.39
C MET A 66 -17.65 -8.71 -6.93
N VAL A 67 -16.56 -8.21 -6.36
CA VAL A 67 -15.19 -8.63 -6.65
C VAL A 67 -14.57 -9.18 -5.37
N GLN A 68 -14.07 -10.41 -5.44
CA GLN A 68 -13.29 -11.03 -4.38
C GLN A 68 -11.84 -10.57 -4.53
N HIS A 69 -11.29 -9.89 -3.54
CA HIS A 69 -9.88 -9.57 -3.41
C HIS A 69 -9.23 -10.47 -2.37
N ILE A 70 -8.10 -11.06 -2.72
CA ILE A 70 -7.33 -11.95 -1.86
C ILE A 70 -5.96 -11.32 -1.64
N LEU A 71 -5.60 -11.08 -0.39
CA LEU A 71 -4.27 -10.65 0.01
C LEU A 71 -3.56 -11.84 0.67
N THR A 72 -2.54 -12.36 0.00
CA THR A 72 -1.67 -13.40 0.53
C THR A 72 -0.43 -12.77 1.14
N LEU A 73 -0.24 -12.94 2.44
CA LEU A 73 0.86 -12.35 3.19
C LEU A 73 2.04 -13.33 3.24
N PRO A 74 3.27 -12.89 2.99
CA PRO A 74 4.45 -13.72 3.19
C PRO A 74 4.72 -13.93 4.69
N ALA A 75 5.26 -15.08 5.05
CA ALA A 75 5.64 -15.38 6.42
C ALA A 75 6.78 -14.47 6.91
N LEU A 76 6.64 -13.95 8.13
CA LEU A 76 7.66 -13.16 8.81
C LEU A 76 8.04 -13.81 10.14
N GLU A 77 9.26 -13.57 10.61
CA GLU A 77 9.73 -14.15 11.88
C GLU A 77 8.95 -13.63 13.10
N ASN A 78 8.59 -12.33 13.11
CA ASN A 78 7.97 -11.66 14.26
C ASN A 78 6.66 -10.94 13.85
N GLU A 79 5.68 -11.69 13.35
CA GLU A 79 4.40 -11.15 12.84
C GLU A 79 3.65 -10.27 13.84
N GLY A 80 3.81 -10.52 15.15
CA GLY A 80 3.16 -9.71 16.20
C GLY A 80 3.56 -8.23 16.22
N ASN A 81 4.66 -7.87 15.55
CA ASN A 81 5.08 -6.47 15.38
C ASN A 81 4.49 -5.82 14.13
N TYR A 82 3.69 -6.54 13.34
CA TYR A 82 3.17 -6.08 12.07
C TYR A 82 1.64 -6.05 12.06
N MET A 83 1.10 -5.12 11.27
CA MET A 83 -0.33 -5.01 11.01
C MET A 83 -0.56 -4.71 9.53
N VAL A 84 -1.71 -5.13 9.02
CA VAL A 84 -2.16 -4.73 7.68
C VAL A 84 -3.26 -3.69 7.84
N GLU A 85 -3.09 -2.52 7.23
CA GLU A 85 -4.17 -1.55 7.07
C GLU A 85 -4.73 -1.64 5.65
N VAL A 86 -6.05 -1.57 5.54
CA VAL A 86 -6.73 -1.47 4.25
C VAL A 86 -7.62 -0.24 4.17
N GLN A 87 -7.82 0.24 2.95
CA GLN A 87 -8.78 1.28 2.62
C GLN A 87 -9.58 0.83 1.41
N ILE A 88 -10.89 1.01 1.47
CA ILE A 88 -11.81 0.68 0.37
C ILE A 88 -12.44 1.97 -0.11
N GLY A 89 -12.49 2.14 -1.43
CA GLY A 89 -12.93 3.38 -2.03
C GLY A 89 -12.98 3.33 -3.54
N GLN A 90 -13.08 4.50 -4.15
CA GLN A 90 -13.14 4.68 -5.60
C GLN A 90 -12.24 5.85 -5.97
N THR A 91 -11.48 5.70 -7.04
CA THR A 91 -10.77 6.82 -7.64
C THR A 91 -11.74 7.65 -8.49
N LYS A 92 -11.93 8.92 -8.10
CA LYS A 92 -12.88 9.86 -8.72
C LYS A 92 -12.21 11.19 -9.04
N LEU A 93 -12.72 11.88 -10.07
CA LEU A 93 -12.39 13.29 -10.31
C LEU A 93 -13.15 14.17 -9.31
N VAL A 94 -12.43 14.76 -8.36
CA VAL A 94 -12.99 15.60 -7.29
C VAL A 94 -12.59 17.05 -7.43
N ASP A 95 -13.41 17.94 -6.88
CA ASP A 95 -13.08 19.36 -6.72
C ASP A 95 -12.24 19.59 -5.45
N CYS A 96 -12.19 20.84 -4.98
CA CYS A 96 -11.44 21.20 -3.78
C CYS A 96 -12.05 20.70 -2.46
N ASN A 97 -13.27 20.16 -2.49
CA ASN A 97 -13.93 19.66 -1.29
C ASN A 97 -13.34 18.33 -0.82
N LYS A 98 -13.46 18.08 0.49
CA LYS A 98 -13.17 16.76 1.05
C LYS A 98 -14.41 15.89 0.83
N HIS A 99 -14.27 14.88 -0.02
CA HIS A 99 -15.32 13.91 -0.31
C HIS A 99 -15.12 12.65 0.52
N GLY A 100 -16.21 12.02 0.93
CA GLY A 100 -16.25 10.67 1.47
C GLY A 100 -17.29 9.83 0.73
N LEU A 101 -17.17 8.51 0.84
CA LEU A 101 -18.21 7.57 0.42
C LEU A 101 -18.97 7.05 1.64
N ARG A 102 -20.22 6.64 1.46
CA ARG A 102 -20.93 5.79 2.44
C ARG A 102 -20.61 4.33 2.15
N GLY A 103 -20.53 3.52 3.21
CA GLY A 103 -20.26 2.09 3.14
C GLY A 103 -19.62 1.62 4.45
N GLU A 104 -19.68 0.32 4.71
CA GLU A 104 -19.14 -0.30 5.91
C GLU A 104 -18.46 -1.61 5.53
N LEU A 105 -17.26 -1.84 6.06
CA LEU A 105 -16.59 -3.14 5.98
C LEU A 105 -17.07 -4.02 7.13
N GLN A 106 -17.83 -5.05 6.79
CA GLN A 106 -18.39 -6.01 7.74
C GLN A 106 -17.51 -7.25 7.82
N THR A 107 -17.21 -7.68 9.05
CA THR A 107 -16.60 -8.99 9.30
C THR A 107 -17.67 -10.06 9.22
N ARG A 108 -17.41 -11.11 8.45
CA ARG A 108 -18.30 -12.25 8.26
C ARG A 108 -17.61 -13.53 8.70
N ASP A 109 -18.33 -14.36 9.43
CA ASP A 109 -17.84 -15.67 9.84
C ASP A 109 -18.00 -16.68 8.70
N LEU A 110 -16.92 -17.39 8.39
CA LEU A 110 -16.94 -18.54 7.50
C LEU A 110 -17.38 -19.78 8.31
N GLN A 111 -18.69 -20.06 8.25
CA GLN A 111 -19.32 -21.12 9.02
C GLN A 111 -18.61 -22.47 8.81
N GLY A 112 -18.31 -23.16 9.92
CA GLY A 112 -17.65 -24.47 9.93
C GLY A 112 -16.12 -24.43 9.86
N TRP A 113 -15.51 -23.26 9.62
CA TRP A 113 -14.05 -23.12 9.51
C TRP A 113 -13.43 -22.33 10.67
N GLY A 114 -14.19 -21.47 11.33
CA GLY A 114 -13.68 -20.58 12.39
C GLY A 114 -12.79 -19.47 11.84
N TYR A 115 -12.91 -19.15 10.55
CA TYR A 115 -12.21 -18.05 9.88
C TYR A 115 -13.18 -16.94 9.52
N ASN A 116 -12.64 -15.75 9.31
CA ASN A 116 -13.44 -14.61 8.89
C ASN A 116 -13.05 -14.16 7.49
N TYR A 117 -14.01 -13.58 6.79
CA TYR A 117 -13.78 -12.75 5.61
C TYR A 117 -14.44 -11.39 5.81
N TYR A 118 -14.16 -10.47 4.90
CA TYR A 118 -14.66 -9.11 5.00
C TYR A 118 -15.50 -8.77 3.78
N GLU A 119 -16.57 -8.00 3.98
CA GLU A 119 -17.52 -7.67 2.92
C GLU A 119 -17.97 -6.22 3.02
N VAL A 120 -18.03 -5.53 1.89
CA VAL A 120 -18.75 -4.26 1.76
C VAL A 120 -19.95 -4.50 0.85
N THR A 121 -21.16 -4.50 1.42
CA THR A 121 -22.37 -4.82 0.64
C THR A 121 -22.73 -3.74 -0.38
N GLU A 122 -22.52 -2.47 -0.04
CA GLU A 122 -22.86 -1.36 -0.92
C GLU A 122 -21.93 -0.16 -0.64
N ILE A 123 -21.59 0.58 -1.69
CA ILE A 123 -20.89 1.86 -1.60
C ILE A 123 -21.73 2.91 -2.31
N GLY A 124 -21.90 4.07 -1.68
CA GLY A 124 -22.61 5.20 -2.28
C GLY A 124 -21.93 6.53 -1.99
N GLU A 125 -22.52 7.63 -2.47
CA GLU A 125 -22.04 8.96 -2.14
C GLU A 125 -22.17 9.24 -0.64
N GLY A 126 -21.11 9.81 -0.06
CA GLY A 126 -21.02 10.15 1.35
C GLY A 126 -20.96 11.66 1.57
N PRO A 127 -20.55 12.10 2.77
CA PRO A 127 -20.48 13.52 3.09
C PRO A 127 -19.41 14.22 2.24
N SER A 128 -19.67 15.47 1.91
CA SER A 128 -18.69 16.37 1.30
C SER A 128 -18.72 17.75 1.97
N THR A 129 -17.58 18.43 2.00
CA THR A 129 -17.53 19.82 2.46
C THR A 129 -18.19 20.76 1.45
N MET A 130 -18.51 21.98 1.86
CA MET A 130 -19.17 23.00 1.03
C MET A 130 -18.28 24.24 0.81
N MET A 131 -17.00 24.04 0.50
CA MET A 131 -16.08 25.12 0.14
C MET A 131 -16.36 25.59 -1.29
N ALA A 132 -16.24 26.90 -1.52
CA ALA A 132 -16.30 27.47 -2.86
C ALA A 132 -15.01 27.15 -3.63
N CYS A 133 -15.13 26.34 -4.68
CA CYS A 133 -14.01 25.96 -5.55
C CYS A 133 -13.99 26.86 -6.80
N PHE A 134 -13.44 28.07 -6.68
CA PHE A 134 -13.27 28.98 -7.83
C PHE A 134 -12.11 28.49 -8.71
N ASP A 135 -12.38 28.29 -10.01
CA ASP A 135 -11.41 28.03 -11.09
C ASP A 135 -10.37 26.92 -10.83
N LYS A 136 -10.69 25.93 -9.99
CA LYS A 136 -9.86 24.75 -9.80
C LYS A 136 -10.34 23.62 -10.69
N ALA A 137 -9.47 23.15 -11.57
CA ALA A 137 -9.72 21.92 -12.32
C ALA A 137 -9.91 20.76 -11.35
N LYS A 138 -10.82 19.84 -11.68
CA LYS A 138 -11.00 18.61 -10.91
C LYS A 138 -9.74 17.75 -11.01
N THR A 139 -9.34 17.15 -9.89
CA THR A 139 -8.18 16.27 -9.80
C THR A 139 -8.64 14.86 -9.45
N GLU A 140 -7.92 13.86 -9.95
CA GLU A 140 -8.14 12.48 -9.58
C GLU A 140 -7.73 12.25 -8.12
N ALA A 141 -8.64 11.73 -7.31
CA ALA A 141 -8.39 11.41 -5.91
C ALA A 141 -9.11 10.13 -5.50
N PHE A 142 -8.52 9.41 -4.55
CA PHE A 142 -9.12 8.23 -3.95
C PHE A 142 -10.09 8.63 -2.84
N VAL A 143 -11.38 8.47 -3.08
CA VAL A 143 -12.46 8.75 -2.13
C VAL A 143 -12.83 7.44 -1.44
N ARG A 144 -12.75 7.39 -0.11
CA ARG A 144 -12.90 6.15 0.66
C ARG A 144 -14.18 6.11 1.49
N ILE A 145 -14.64 4.90 1.83
CA ILE A 145 -15.65 4.68 2.88
C ILE A 145 -15.04 5.01 4.26
N PRO A 146 -15.85 5.37 5.26
CA PRO A 146 -15.37 5.59 6.63
C PRO A 146 -14.79 4.31 7.24
N GLY A 147 -13.96 4.48 8.27
CA GLY A 147 -13.38 3.38 9.06
C GLY A 147 -11.85 3.38 9.08
N ASP A 148 -11.27 2.84 10.15
CA ASP A 148 -9.84 2.57 10.29
C ASP A 148 -9.66 1.05 10.39
N TYR A 149 -9.44 0.41 9.25
CA TYR A 149 -9.43 -1.04 9.12
C TYR A 149 -7.99 -1.54 9.22
N LYS A 150 -7.61 -1.93 10.43
CA LYS A 150 -6.30 -2.50 10.72
C LYS A 150 -6.45 -3.90 11.30
N PHE A 151 -5.67 -4.82 10.75
CA PHE A 151 -5.71 -6.24 11.08
C PHE A 151 -4.33 -6.68 11.58
N ALA A 152 -4.32 -7.63 12.52
CA ALA A 152 -3.08 -8.30 12.90
C ALA A 152 -2.48 -9.02 11.68
N TYR A 153 -1.16 -8.96 11.54
CA TYR A 153 -0.48 -9.70 10.49
C TYR A 153 -0.51 -11.20 10.80
N ASN A 154 -0.93 -12.02 9.83
CA ASN A 154 -0.96 -13.48 9.95
C ASN A 154 -0.75 -14.10 8.57
N SER A 155 0.44 -14.65 8.30
CA SER A 155 0.73 -15.26 6.98
C SER A 155 0.10 -16.62 6.76
N LYS A 156 -0.48 -17.25 7.80
CA LYS A 156 -1.00 -18.62 7.71
C LYS A 156 -2.32 -18.69 6.94
N LEU A 157 -3.01 -17.56 6.80
CA LEU A 157 -4.30 -17.46 6.15
C LEU A 157 -4.34 -16.24 5.23
N PRO A 158 -4.89 -16.36 4.02
CA PRO A 158 -5.12 -15.19 3.17
C PRO A 158 -6.22 -14.31 3.76
N MET A 159 -6.10 -13.01 3.58
CA MET A 159 -7.19 -12.08 3.88
C MET A 159 -8.10 -11.94 2.66
N VAL A 160 -9.38 -12.24 2.83
CA VAL A 160 -10.37 -12.25 1.73
C VAL A 160 -11.38 -11.13 1.94
N PHE A 161 -11.55 -10.30 0.91
CA PHE A 161 -12.46 -9.16 0.88
C PHE A 161 -13.42 -9.30 -0.29
N TYR A 162 -14.71 -9.06 -0.09
CA TYR A 162 -15.69 -8.92 -1.16
C TYR A 162 -16.12 -7.46 -1.20
N ILE A 163 -15.84 -6.77 -2.29
CA ILE A 163 -16.23 -5.37 -2.47
C ILE A 163 -17.05 -5.20 -3.76
N PRO A 164 -17.92 -4.20 -3.86
CA PRO A 164 -18.70 -3.98 -5.07
C PRO A 164 -17.81 -3.66 -6.26
N GLU A 165 -18.23 -4.07 -7.45
CA GLU A 165 -17.54 -3.76 -8.69
C GLU A 165 -17.36 -2.25 -8.88
N GLY A 166 -16.20 -1.85 -9.42
CA GLY A 166 -15.82 -0.44 -9.56
C GLY A 166 -15.29 0.21 -8.28
N ALA A 167 -15.21 -0.52 -7.16
CA ALA A 167 -14.44 -0.13 -5.98
C ALA A 167 -13.02 -0.74 -6.03
N GLU A 168 -12.11 -0.12 -5.27
CA GLU A 168 -10.72 -0.54 -5.15
C GLU A 168 -10.38 -0.83 -3.69
N LEU A 169 -9.55 -1.86 -3.47
CA LEU A 169 -8.93 -2.17 -2.19
C LEU A 169 -7.47 -1.71 -2.20
N LYS A 170 -7.16 -0.68 -1.42
CA LYS A 170 -5.79 -0.27 -1.11
C LYS A 170 -5.35 -0.90 0.20
N TYR A 171 -4.07 -1.25 0.31
CA TYR A 171 -3.51 -1.83 1.52
C TYR A 171 -2.09 -1.34 1.76
N ARG A 172 -1.65 -1.41 3.02
CA ARG A 172 -0.25 -1.22 3.42
C ARG A 172 0.05 -2.04 4.67
N VAL A 173 1.34 -2.30 4.89
CA VAL A 173 1.83 -2.97 6.10
C VAL A 173 2.42 -1.92 7.04
N TRP A 174 2.02 -1.99 8.30
CA TRP A 174 2.65 -1.28 9.41
C TRP A 174 3.59 -2.20 10.15
N ARG A 175 4.62 -1.62 10.75
CA ARG A 175 5.54 -2.30 11.65
C ARG A 175 5.80 -1.42 12.87
N ALA A 176 5.84 -2.04 14.05
CA ALA A 176 6.33 -1.41 15.26
C ALA A 176 7.86 -1.32 15.20
N ASP A 177 8.38 -0.09 15.18
CA ASP A 177 9.84 0.15 15.20
C ASP A 177 10.39 0.25 16.63
N THR A 178 9.52 0.29 17.64
CA THR A 178 9.89 0.45 19.05
C THR A 178 9.41 -0.73 19.89
N VAL A 179 10.14 -1.01 20.97
CA VAL A 179 9.69 -1.94 22.01
C VAL A 179 8.64 -1.28 22.92
N PHE A 180 7.93 -2.10 23.70
CA PHE A 180 7.00 -1.59 24.71
C PHE A 180 7.72 -0.75 25.78
N ASN A 181 7.15 0.41 26.09
CA ASN A 181 7.56 1.24 27.22
C ASN A 181 6.62 1.02 28.40
N THR A 182 7.13 1.18 29.62
CA THR A 182 6.34 1.03 30.86
C THR A 182 6.07 2.40 31.49
N SER A 183 4.80 2.77 31.65
CA SER A 183 4.40 3.87 32.55
C SER A 183 4.09 3.29 33.92
N LYS A 184 4.82 3.71 34.96
CA LYS A 184 4.58 3.32 36.35
C LYS A 184 3.84 4.43 37.08
N ASN A 185 3.01 4.03 38.06
CA ASN A 185 2.36 4.95 39.00
C ASN A 185 3.33 5.33 40.13
#